data_AF-A0A950Y7K6-F1
#
_entry.id   AF-A0A950Y7K6-F1
#
_cell.length_a   1.000
_cell.length_b   1.000
_cell.length_c   1.000
_cell.angle_alpha   90.00
_cell.angle_beta   90.00
_cell.angle_gamma   90.00
#
_symmetry.space_group_name_H-M   'P 1'
#
loop_
_entity.id
_entity.type
_entity.pdbx_description
1 polymer ?
#
loop_
_entity_poly.entity_id
_entity_poly.type
_entity_poly.pdbx_seq_one_letter_code
_entity_poly.pdbx_strand_id
1 'polypeptide(L)'
;TTEVDEAAGLLERGALAPAIRLLRRAVLTLQYVTTQLEMLNQMSPWEYSEIRVVLGHGSGFDSPGFRRVPAVTQRISKAFNRLLERAGLSLEDLYRHGREHEELYQLAELLTEWDERIWLWRFRHYAIVARALGEDTVGTQGTPVQVLGKLIAQRQIPKLWEVRSRLVELFDAERRGSAA
;
A
#
# COMPACT_ATOMS: atom_id res chain seq x y z
N THR A 1 17.86 6.51 7.87
CA THR A 1 16.41 6.21 8.05
C THR A 1 15.68 6.59 6.77
N THR A 2 14.63 5.85 6.37
CA THR A 2 13.79 6.28 5.22
C THR A 2 12.77 7.32 5.65
N GLU A 3 12.17 8.06 4.70
CA GLU A 3 11.11 9.01 5.03
C GLU A 3 9.92 8.34 5.72
N VAL A 4 9.59 7.10 5.34
CA VAL A 4 8.49 6.31 5.92
C VAL A 4 8.83 5.84 7.33
N ASP A 5 10.08 5.46 7.58
CA ASP A 5 10.57 5.13 8.93
C ASP A 5 10.55 6.35 9.87
N GLU A 6 10.92 7.53 9.35
CA GLU A 6 10.87 8.77 10.12
C GLU A 6 9.41 9.19 10.39
N ALA A 7 8.53 9.08 9.40
CA ALA A 7 7.10 9.33 9.57
C ALA A 7 6.51 8.43 10.65
N ALA A 8 6.86 7.14 10.68
CA ALA A 8 6.45 6.23 11.74
C ALA A 8 6.90 6.71 13.13
N GLY A 9 8.15 7.18 13.26
CA GLY A 9 8.67 7.75 14.50
C GLY A 9 7.97 9.04 14.93
N LEU A 10 7.61 9.89 13.97
CA LEU A 10 6.84 11.11 14.24
C LEU A 10 5.43 10.79 14.73
N LEU A 11 4.74 9.82 14.11
CA LEU A 11 3.43 9.35 14.57
C LEU A 11 3.49 8.75 15.98
N GLU A 12 4.52 7.99 16.31
CA GLU A 12 4.74 7.45 17.66
C GLU A 12 4.85 8.54 18.73
N ARG A 13 5.38 9.71 18.34
CA ARG A 13 5.48 10.91 19.20
C ARG A 13 4.26 11.83 19.12
N GLY A 14 3.24 11.50 18.33
CA GLY A 14 2.05 12.33 18.15
C GLY A 14 2.24 13.54 17.22
N ALA A 15 3.33 13.60 16.45
CA ALA A 15 3.60 14.69 15.52
C ALA A 15 2.97 14.40 14.14
N LEU A 16 1.66 14.64 14.01
CA LEU A 16 0.88 14.28 12.80
C LEU A 16 1.28 15.10 11.57
N ALA A 17 1.23 16.43 11.63
CA ALA A 17 1.57 17.31 10.50
C ALA A 17 2.92 16.96 9.81
N PRO A 18 4.06 16.84 10.51
CA PRO A 18 5.31 16.48 9.87
C PRO A 18 5.32 15.04 9.33
N ALA A 19 4.63 14.10 9.98
CA ALA A 19 4.50 12.73 9.49
C ALA A 19 3.70 12.68 8.18
N ILE A 20 2.56 13.37 8.12
CA ILE A 20 1.70 13.49 6.93
C ILE A 20 2.50 14.07 5.76
N ARG A 21 3.31 15.10 6.00
CA ARG A 21 4.18 15.70 4.97
C ARG A 21 5.17 14.69 4.36
N LEU A 22 5.77 13.83 5.18
CA LEU A 22 6.69 12.79 4.70
C LEU A 22 5.95 11.66 3.98
N LEU A 23 4.81 11.21 4.53
CA LEU A 23 4.00 10.15 3.92
C LEU A 23 3.46 10.55 2.54
N ARG A 24 3.01 11.80 2.36
CA ARG A 24 2.58 12.33 1.05
C ARG A 24 3.67 12.19 -0.01
N ARG A 25 4.93 12.45 0.37
CA ARG A 25 6.07 12.30 -0.54
C ARG A 25 6.40 10.84 -0.83
N ALA A 26 6.32 9.98 0.18
CA ALA A 26 6.53 8.55 0.02
C ALA A 26 5.49 7.91 -0.92
N VAL A 27 4.22 8.30 -0.78
CA VAL A 27 3.12 7.90 -1.68
C VAL A 27 3.39 8.36 -3.11
N LEU A 28 3.78 9.61 -3.31
CA LEU A 28 4.13 10.13 -4.63
C LEU A 28 5.33 9.39 -5.26
N THR A 29 6.31 9.01 -4.44
CA THR A 29 7.46 8.22 -4.89
C THR A 29 7.00 6.83 -5.36
N LEU A 30 6.11 6.16 -4.63
CA LEU A 30 5.54 4.88 -5.07
C LEU A 30 4.79 5.02 -6.41
N GLN A 31 4.05 6.12 -6.60
CA GLN A 31 3.42 6.42 -7.88
C GLN A 31 4.46 6.50 -9.01
N TYR A 32 5.51 7.31 -8.84
CA TYR A 32 6.52 7.48 -9.89
C TYR A 32 7.27 6.18 -10.21
N VAL A 33 7.67 5.42 -9.18
CA VAL A 33 8.34 4.13 -9.39
C VAL A 33 7.41 3.14 -10.11
N THR A 34 6.12 3.14 -9.80
CA THR A 34 5.14 2.30 -10.49
C THR A 34 5.00 2.71 -11.96
N THR A 35 4.89 4.00 -12.25
CA THR A 35 4.78 4.52 -13.63
C THR A 35 6.04 4.22 -14.45
N GLN A 36 7.23 4.24 -13.85
CA GLN A 36 8.46 3.92 -14.57
C GLN A 36 8.49 2.48 -15.11
N LEU A 37 7.72 1.56 -14.52
CA LEU A 37 7.66 0.18 -15.03
C LEU A 37 7.11 0.12 -16.47
N GLU A 38 6.33 1.11 -16.91
CA GLU A 38 5.77 1.16 -18.27
C GLU A 38 6.83 1.16 -19.38
N MET A 39 8.05 1.63 -19.09
CA MET A 39 9.15 1.58 -20.06
C MET A 39 9.51 0.14 -20.46
N LEU A 40 9.28 -0.83 -19.57
CA LEU A 40 9.55 -2.25 -19.82
C LEU A 40 8.58 -2.84 -20.85
N ASN A 41 7.41 -2.22 -21.06
CA ASN A 41 6.45 -2.65 -22.08
C ASN A 41 6.94 -2.42 -23.52
N GLN A 42 8.02 -1.65 -23.70
CA GLN A 42 8.64 -1.37 -25.00
C GLN A 42 9.65 -2.45 -25.43
N MET A 43 9.87 -3.46 -24.58
CA MET A 43 10.72 -4.61 -24.88
C MET A 43 9.87 -5.80 -25.29
N SER A 44 10.28 -6.52 -26.32
CA SER A 44 9.67 -7.79 -26.69
C SER A 44 10.01 -8.89 -25.67
N PRO A 45 9.15 -9.91 -25.50
CA PRO A 45 9.46 -11.07 -24.65
C PRO A 45 10.79 -11.78 -25.02
N TRP A 46 11.17 -11.74 -26.30
CA TRP A 46 12.42 -12.32 -26.77
C TRP A 46 13.65 -11.53 -26.29
N GLU A 47 13.65 -10.20 -26.44
CA GLU A 47 14.72 -9.33 -25.92
C GLU A 47 14.86 -9.47 -24.40
N TYR A 48 13.76 -9.59 -23.66
CA TYR A 48 13.82 -9.84 -22.22
C TYR A 48 14.47 -11.18 -21.88
N SER A 49 14.20 -12.22 -22.68
CA SER A 49 14.78 -13.55 -22.51
C SER A 49 16.31 -13.54 -22.68
N GLU A 50 16.83 -12.72 -23.60
CA GLU A 50 18.27 -12.52 -23.77
C GLU A 50 18.91 -11.84 -22.56
N ILE A 51 18.27 -10.79 -22.02
CA ILE A 51 18.75 -10.08 -20.81
C ILE A 51 18.72 -10.99 -19.58
N ARG A 52 17.68 -11.83 -19.44
CA ARG A 52 17.48 -12.72 -18.29
C ARG A 52 18.67 -13.64 -18.04
N VAL A 53 19.39 -14.06 -19.09
CA VAL A 53 20.59 -14.91 -18.96
C VAL A 53 21.67 -14.22 -18.13
N VAL A 54 21.84 -12.90 -18.32
CA VAL A 54 22.88 -12.11 -17.63
C VAL A 54 22.48 -11.74 -16.20
N LEU A 55 21.18 -11.60 -15.92
CA LEU A 55 20.66 -11.33 -14.57
C LEU A 55 20.95 -12.45 -13.57
N GLY A 56 21.25 -13.66 -14.05
CA GLY A 56 21.63 -14.80 -13.24
C GLY A 56 20.59 -15.10 -12.16
N HIS A 57 21.02 -15.01 -10.90
CA HIS A 57 20.22 -15.32 -9.72
C HIS A 57 19.58 -14.08 -9.07
N GLY A 58 19.68 -12.91 -9.71
CA GLY A 58 19.07 -11.69 -9.19
C GLY A 58 17.54 -11.79 -9.17
N SER A 59 16.92 -11.45 -8.04
CA SER A 59 15.47 -11.38 -7.88
C SER A 59 15.01 -10.08 -7.23
N GLY A 60 13.83 -9.62 -7.63
CA GLY A 60 13.15 -8.49 -6.98
C GLY A 60 12.84 -8.74 -5.50
N PHE A 61 12.76 -10.00 -5.07
CA PHE A 61 12.64 -10.38 -3.66
C PHE A 61 13.87 -9.99 -2.84
N ASP A 62 15.02 -9.71 -3.48
CA ASP A 62 16.24 -9.28 -2.80
C ASP A 62 16.33 -7.78 -2.56
N SER A 63 15.38 -7.00 -3.07
CA SER A 63 15.34 -5.55 -2.91
C SER A 63 15.28 -5.16 -1.42
N PRO A 64 16.33 -4.52 -0.86
CA PRO A 64 16.34 -4.13 0.55
C PRO A 64 15.24 -3.12 0.87
N GLY A 65 14.93 -2.23 -0.09
CA GLY A 65 13.84 -1.26 0.04
C GLY A 65 12.48 -1.95 0.12
N PHE A 66 12.19 -2.86 -0.82
CA PHE A 66 10.90 -3.54 -0.87
C PHE A 66 10.68 -4.48 0.33
N ARG A 67 11.74 -5.19 0.77
CA ARG A 67 11.68 -6.06 1.96
C ARG A 67 11.27 -5.32 3.23
N ARG A 68 11.55 -4.02 3.33
CA ARG A 68 11.16 -3.21 4.51
C ARG A 68 9.73 -2.68 4.47
N VAL A 69 9.09 -2.64 3.29
CA VAL A 69 7.75 -2.06 3.12
C VAL A 69 6.72 -2.70 4.06
N PRO A 70 6.63 -4.04 4.21
CA PRO A 70 5.69 -4.65 5.16
C PRO A 70 5.95 -4.21 6.60
N ALA A 71 7.22 -4.24 7.04
CA ALA A 71 7.59 -3.90 8.41
C ALA A 71 7.26 -2.44 8.76
N VAL A 72 7.58 -1.50 7.87
CA VAL A 72 7.29 -0.08 8.12
C VAL A 72 5.80 0.22 8.04
N THR A 73 5.06 -0.43 7.15
CA THR A 73 3.60 -0.29 7.05
C THR A 73 2.92 -0.78 8.33
N GLN A 74 3.37 -1.90 8.89
CA GLN A 74 2.88 -2.38 10.18
C GLN A 74 3.21 -1.43 11.33
N ARG A 75 4.40 -0.82 11.34
CA ARG A 75 4.79 0.17 12.35
C ARG A 75 3.89 1.40 12.31
N ILE A 76 3.63 1.95 11.11
CA ILE A 76 2.74 3.10 10.92
C ILE A 76 1.31 2.76 11.30
N SER A 77 0.80 1.61 10.87
CA SER A 77 -0.55 1.13 11.23
C SER A 77 -0.73 1.03 12.74
N LYS A 78 0.25 0.46 13.45
CA LYS A 78 0.25 0.41 14.92
C LYS A 78 0.30 1.80 15.55
N ALA A 79 1.10 2.72 15.02
CA ALA A 79 1.17 4.08 15.52
C ALA A 79 -0.16 4.83 15.34
N PHE A 80 -0.79 4.69 14.16
CA PHE A 80 -2.10 5.24 13.87
C PHE A 80 -3.19 4.70 14.80
N ASN A 81 -3.25 3.38 15.02
CA ASN A 81 -4.23 2.79 15.95
C ASN A 81 -4.08 3.35 17.36
N ARG A 82 -2.84 3.53 17.85
CA ARG A 82 -2.60 4.17 19.16
C ARG A 82 -3.05 5.63 19.21
N LEU A 83 -2.97 6.36 18.09
CA LEU A 83 -3.47 7.74 18.03
C LEU A 83 -5.00 7.78 18.09
N LEU A 84 -5.69 6.84 17.45
CA LEU A 84 -7.15 6.68 17.56
C LEU A 84 -7.57 6.33 18.99
N GLU A 85 -6.89 5.36 19.61
CA GLU A 85 -7.14 4.95 20.99
C GLU A 85 -6.98 6.12 21.97
N ARG A 86 -5.92 6.93 21.80
CA ARG A 86 -5.70 8.14 22.62
C ARG A 86 -6.75 9.21 22.41
N ALA A 87 -7.29 9.32 21.20
CA ALA A 87 -8.37 10.25 20.88
C ALA A 87 -9.75 9.73 21.33
N GLY A 88 -9.85 8.47 21.77
CA GLY A 88 -11.13 7.84 22.13
C GLY A 88 -12.03 7.59 20.91
N LEU A 89 -11.45 7.42 19.73
CA LEU A 89 -12.18 7.30 18.47
C LEU A 89 -12.14 5.87 17.93
N SER A 90 -13.28 5.37 17.46
CA SER A 90 -13.29 4.29 16.47
C SER A 90 -12.99 4.83 15.06
N LEU A 91 -12.68 3.95 14.11
CA LEU A 91 -12.57 4.37 12.70
C LEU A 91 -13.91 4.90 12.18
N GLU A 92 -15.02 4.30 12.59
CA GLU A 92 -16.36 4.73 12.18
C GLU A 92 -16.65 6.14 12.69
N ASP A 93 -16.30 6.45 13.94
CA ASP A 93 -16.42 7.80 14.51
C ASP A 93 -15.53 8.79 13.77
N LEU A 94 -14.27 8.42 13.50
CA LEU A 94 -13.35 9.27 12.75
C LEU A 94 -13.91 9.67 11.39
N TYR A 95 -14.49 8.73 10.63
CA TYR A 95 -15.02 9.03 9.30
C TYR A 95 -16.37 9.78 9.36
N ARG A 96 -17.20 9.55 10.38
CA ARG A 96 -18.46 10.31 10.56
C ARG A 96 -18.22 11.75 11.02
N HIS A 97 -17.21 11.96 11.86
CA HIS A 97 -16.86 13.24 12.47
C HIS A 97 -15.55 13.82 11.95
N GLY A 98 -15.18 13.51 10.70
CA GLY A 98 -13.84 13.80 10.15
C GLY A 98 -13.40 15.25 10.25
N ARG A 99 -14.33 16.21 10.15
CA ARG A 99 -14.04 17.65 10.29
C ARG A 99 -13.55 18.05 11.69
N GLU A 100 -13.98 17.33 12.72
CA GLU A 100 -13.56 17.57 14.12
C GLU A 100 -12.17 16.98 14.41
N HIS A 101 -11.75 16.04 13.56
CA HIS A 101 -10.49 15.28 13.70
C HIS A 101 -9.67 15.33 12.40
N GLU A 102 -9.60 16.51 11.79
CA GLU A 102 -9.08 16.71 10.43
C GLU A 102 -7.70 16.06 10.21
N GLU A 103 -6.73 16.25 11.11
CA GLU A 103 -5.40 15.65 10.93
C GLU A 103 -5.42 14.11 10.99
N LEU A 104 -6.25 13.51 11.86
CA LEU A 104 -6.38 12.06 11.96
C LEU A 104 -7.12 11.49 10.75
N TYR A 105 -8.13 12.22 10.25
CA TYR A 105 -8.85 11.86 9.03
C TYR A 105 -7.92 11.90 7.81
N GLN A 106 -7.15 12.99 7.65
CA GLN A 106 -6.16 13.14 6.58
C GLN A 106 -5.08 12.05 6.66
N LEU A 107 -4.63 11.70 7.88
CA LEU A 107 -3.72 10.58 8.07
C LEU A 107 -4.36 9.26 7.65
N ALA A 108 -5.60 8.99 8.05
CA ALA A 108 -6.30 7.76 7.68
C ALA A 108 -6.40 7.58 6.16
N GLU A 109 -6.80 8.63 5.45
CA GLU A 109 -6.89 8.62 3.98
C GLU A 109 -5.52 8.44 3.32
N LEU A 110 -4.49 9.10 3.86
CA LEU A 110 -3.13 8.95 3.35
C LEU A 110 -2.57 7.53 3.58
N LEU A 111 -2.94 6.86 4.67
CA LEU A 111 -2.57 5.48 4.92
C LEU A 111 -3.33 4.49 4.03
N THR A 112 -4.59 4.80 3.69
CA THR A 112 -5.32 4.07 2.66
C THR A 112 -4.64 4.22 1.31
N GLU A 113 -4.26 5.45 0.92
CA GLU A 113 -3.54 5.69 -0.33
C GLU A 113 -2.19 4.97 -0.34
N TRP A 114 -1.44 4.98 0.76
CA TRP A 114 -0.19 4.21 0.89
C TRP A 114 -0.37 2.71 0.59
N ASP A 115 -1.38 2.07 1.20
CA ASP A 115 -1.68 0.66 0.96
C ASP A 115 -2.18 0.42 -0.47
N GLU A 116 -2.96 1.36 -1.03
CA GLU A 116 -3.40 1.34 -2.43
C GLU A 116 -2.21 1.40 -3.39
N ARG A 117 -1.25 2.31 -3.18
CA ARG A 117 -0.07 2.42 -4.06
C ARG A 117 0.78 1.15 -4.04
N ILE A 118 0.93 0.50 -2.88
CA ILE A 118 1.60 -0.82 -2.80
C ILE A 118 0.82 -1.86 -3.59
N TRP A 119 -0.50 -1.88 -3.48
CA TRP A 119 -1.34 -2.80 -4.23
C TRP A 119 -1.24 -2.58 -5.75
N LEU A 120 -1.35 -1.33 -6.20
CA LEU A 120 -1.21 -0.96 -7.61
C LEU A 120 0.17 -1.34 -8.16
N TRP A 121 1.23 -1.10 -7.38
CA TRP A 121 2.57 -1.54 -7.75
C TRP A 121 2.63 -3.06 -7.94
N ARG A 122 2.07 -3.86 -7.01
CA ARG A 122 2.07 -5.33 -7.12
C ARG A 122 1.33 -5.80 -8.36
N PHE A 123 0.18 -5.19 -8.65
CA PHE A 123 -0.59 -5.48 -9.85
C PHE A 123 0.18 -5.16 -11.13
N ARG A 124 0.76 -3.95 -11.22
CA ARG A 124 1.52 -3.53 -12.40
C ARG A 124 2.77 -4.36 -12.61
N HIS A 125 3.49 -4.64 -11.53
CA HIS A 125 4.63 -5.56 -11.56
C HIS A 125 4.24 -6.94 -12.06
N TYR A 126 3.15 -7.53 -11.55
CA TYR A 126 2.65 -8.81 -12.05
C TYR A 126 2.31 -8.77 -13.54
N ALA A 127 1.57 -7.76 -14.00
CA ALA A 127 1.17 -7.64 -15.39
C ALA A 127 2.38 -7.57 -16.34
N ILE A 128 3.42 -6.83 -15.96
CA ILE A 128 4.66 -6.72 -16.75
C ILE A 128 5.42 -8.05 -16.76
N VAL A 129 5.52 -8.72 -15.62
CA VAL A 129 6.15 -10.05 -15.53
C VAL A 129 5.41 -11.07 -16.39
N ALA A 130 4.08 -11.13 -16.30
CA ALA A 130 3.26 -12.02 -17.10
C ALA A 130 3.38 -11.73 -18.61
N ARG A 131 3.45 -10.45 -19.01
CA ARG A 131 3.68 -10.05 -20.40
C ARG A 131 5.06 -10.46 -20.92
N ALA A 132 6.11 -10.35 -20.10
CA ALA A 132 7.48 -10.62 -20.50
C ALA A 132 7.86 -12.11 -20.44
N LEU A 133 7.33 -12.86 -19.47
CA LEU A 133 7.71 -14.25 -19.19
C LEU A 133 6.59 -15.27 -19.39
N GLY A 134 5.33 -14.84 -19.51
CA GLY A 134 4.17 -15.72 -19.38
C GLY A 134 3.87 -16.07 -17.92
N GLU A 135 2.70 -16.65 -17.67
CA GLU A 135 2.21 -16.97 -16.32
C GLU A 135 2.73 -18.31 -15.79
N ASP A 136 3.05 -19.25 -16.68
CA ASP A 136 3.48 -20.62 -16.33
C ASP A 136 5.00 -20.76 -16.14
N THR A 137 5.72 -19.65 -16.21
CA THR A 137 7.18 -19.63 -16.12
C THR A 137 7.65 -19.47 -14.68
N VAL A 138 8.81 -20.03 -14.38
CA VAL A 138 9.51 -19.87 -13.11
C VAL A 138 10.50 -18.71 -13.21
N GLY A 139 10.50 -17.80 -12.23
CA GLY A 139 11.43 -16.68 -12.15
C GLY A 139 12.90 -17.12 -11.99
N THR A 140 13.83 -16.17 -12.09
CA THR A 140 15.29 -16.40 -11.97
C THR A 140 15.73 -17.05 -10.65
N GLN A 141 14.91 -16.93 -9.60
CA GLN A 141 15.13 -17.54 -8.28
C GLN A 141 14.18 -18.71 -7.96
N GLY A 142 13.64 -19.37 -8.97
CA GLY A 142 12.78 -20.53 -8.71
C GLY A 142 11.38 -20.16 -8.21
N THR A 143 11.06 -18.86 -8.08
CA THR A 143 9.72 -18.41 -7.65
C THR A 143 8.75 -18.45 -8.83
N PRO A 144 7.65 -19.23 -8.75
CA PRO A 144 6.63 -19.24 -9.79
C PRO A 144 5.93 -17.89 -9.89
N VAL A 145 5.60 -17.43 -11.11
CA VAL A 145 4.90 -16.15 -11.33
C VAL A 145 3.56 -16.09 -10.59
N GLN A 146 2.89 -17.23 -10.40
CA GLN A 146 1.63 -17.36 -9.67
C GLN A 146 1.73 -16.93 -8.19
N VAL A 147 2.93 -16.96 -7.59
CA VAL A 147 3.14 -16.43 -6.23
C VAL A 147 2.86 -14.94 -6.20
N LEU A 148 3.25 -14.19 -7.24
CA LEU A 148 2.98 -12.75 -7.34
C LEU A 148 1.48 -12.48 -7.41
N GLY A 149 0.72 -13.31 -8.14
CA GLY A 149 -0.74 -13.20 -8.20
C GLY A 149 -1.42 -13.27 -6.83
N LYS A 150 -0.96 -14.17 -5.95
CA LYS A 150 -1.48 -14.28 -4.56
C LYS A 150 -1.18 -13.03 -3.73
N LEU A 151 -0.04 -12.38 -3.96
CA LEU A 151 0.35 -11.17 -3.22
C LEU A 151 -0.49 -9.93 -3.59
N ILE A 152 -1.11 -9.91 -4.78
CA ILE A 152 -1.98 -8.81 -5.22
C ILE A 152 -3.22 -8.68 -4.31
N ALA A 153 -3.78 -9.81 -3.87
CA ALA A 153 -4.99 -9.82 -3.04
C ALA A 153 -4.76 -9.32 -1.60
N GLN A 154 -3.51 -9.19 -1.16
CA GLN A 154 -3.19 -8.89 0.24
C GLN A 154 -3.13 -7.38 0.51
N ARG A 155 -3.99 -6.90 1.41
CA ARG A 155 -3.91 -5.54 2.00
C ARG A 155 -2.99 -5.53 3.21
N GLN A 156 -2.19 -4.48 3.37
CA GLN A 156 -1.31 -4.31 4.53
C GLN A 156 -2.03 -3.63 5.70
N ILE A 157 -3.07 -2.83 5.43
CA ILE A 157 -3.89 -2.15 6.46
C ILE A 157 -5.38 -2.48 6.25
N PRO A 158 -5.79 -3.76 6.43
CA PRO A 158 -7.12 -4.23 6.06
C PRO A 158 -8.25 -3.48 6.76
N LYS A 159 -8.09 -3.10 8.04
CA LYS A 159 -9.09 -2.34 8.81
C LYS A 159 -9.50 -1.02 8.16
N LEU A 160 -8.56 -0.34 7.49
CA LEU A 160 -8.89 0.88 6.74
C LEU A 160 -9.77 0.57 5.54
N TRP A 161 -9.66 -0.58 4.89
CA TRP A 161 -10.54 -0.95 3.79
C TRP A 161 -11.90 -1.44 4.28
N GLU A 162 -11.92 -2.26 5.33
CA GLU A 162 -13.13 -2.84 5.91
C GLU A 162 -14.11 -1.79 6.44
N VAL A 163 -13.61 -0.69 7.01
CA VAL A 163 -14.48 0.37 7.55
C VAL A 163 -15.38 1.01 6.47
N ARG A 164 -14.95 1.03 5.20
CA ARG A 164 -15.78 1.59 4.12
C ARG A 164 -17.12 0.85 3.98
N SER A 165 -17.10 -0.48 4.06
CA SER A 165 -18.33 -1.29 4.03
C SER A 165 -19.23 -1.00 5.23
N ARG A 166 -18.64 -0.90 6.43
CA ARG A 166 -19.39 -0.59 7.65
C ARG A 166 -20.04 0.79 7.60
N LEU A 167 -19.38 1.79 7.03
CA LEU A 167 -19.93 3.13 6.87
C LEU A 167 -21.18 3.14 5.99
N VAL A 168 -21.19 2.35 4.91
CA VAL A 168 -22.38 2.18 4.05
C VAL A 168 -23.51 1.52 4.83
N GLU A 169 -23.21 0.42 5.55
CA GLU A 169 -24.20 -0.31 6.35
C GLU A 169 -24.84 0.59 7.42
N LEU A 170 -24.04 1.40 8.12
CA LEU A 170 -24.50 2.37 9.11
C LEU A 170 -25.39 3.45 8.50
N PHE A 171 -24.94 4.05 7.39
CA PHE A 171 -25.72 5.08 6.70
C PHE A 171 -27.08 4.56 6.23
N ASP A 172 -27.12 3.34 5.66
CA ASP A 172 -28.37 2.71 5.22
C ASP A 172 -29.29 2.35 6.38
N ALA A 173 -28.74 1.96 7.53
CA ALA A 173 -29.52 1.71 8.75
C ALA A 173 -30.16 3.00 9.29
N GLU A 174 -29.41 4.10 9.36
CA GLU A 174 -29.90 5.41 9.83
C GLU A 174 -31.03 5.94 8.93
N ARG A 175 -30.90 5.80 7.60
CA ARG A 175 -31.97 6.22 6.66
C ARG A 175 -33.23 5.37 6.78
N ARG A 176 -33.09 4.06 6.96
CA ARG A 176 -34.25 3.16 7.16
C ARG A 176 -34.98 3.47 8.48
N GLY A 177 -34.24 3.74 9.55
CA GLY A 177 -34.81 4.14 10.84
C GLY A 177 -35.49 5.52 10.83
N SER A 178 -35.08 6.43 9.94
CA SER A 178 -35.69 7.76 9.79
C SER A 178 -36.97 7.78 8.94
N ALA A 179 -37.27 6.67 8.24
CA ALA A 179 -38.42 6.54 7.33
C ALA A 179 -39.60 5.75 7.94
N ALA A 180 -39.46 5.29 9.19
CA ALA A 180 -40.47 4.58 9.98
C ALA A 180 -41.00 5.47 11.11
#